data_AF-A0A9E5B108-F1
#
_entry.id   AF-A0A9E5B108-F1
#
_cell.length_a   1.000
_cell.length_b   1.000
_cell.length_c   1.000
_cell.angle_alpha   90.00
_cell.angle_beta   90.00
_cell.angle_gamma   90.00
#
_symmetry.space_group_name_H-M   'P 1'
#
loop_
_entity.id
_entity.type
_entity.pdbx_description
1 polymer ?
#
loop_
_entity_poly.entity_id
_entity_poly.type
_entity_poly.pdbx_seq_one_letter_code
_entity_poly.pdbx_strand_id
1 'polypeptide(L)' 'CVVPMLHQDLGRTGVPLWGYFAQISDSTTSYGSYSGAVPNEKITWGKLAGSTPKFIVESDATIVAPLIFNWVLGN' A
#
# COMPACT_ATOMS: atom_id res chain seq x y z
N CYS A 1 11.74 3.48 -2.51
CA CYS A 1 10.78 2.36 -2.71
C CYS A 1 11.44 1.35 -3.66
N VAL A 2 11.45 0.06 -3.34
CA VAL A 2 12.25 -0.95 -4.06
C VAL A 2 11.79 -1.17 -5.51
N VAL A 3 10.49 -1.27 -5.77
CA VAL A 3 9.98 -1.64 -7.10
C VAL A 3 10.30 -0.56 -8.15
N PRO A 4 10.02 0.74 -7.93
CA PRO A 4 10.35 1.79 -8.90
C PRO A 4 11.86 1.90 -9.13
N MET A 5 12.69 1.71 -8.09
CA MET A 5 14.13 1.78 -8.24
C MET A 5 14.68 0.65 -9.13
N LEU A 6 14.18 -0.58 -8.96
CA LEU A 6 14.62 -1.68 -9.82
C LEU A 6 14.11 -1.52 -11.27
N HIS A 7 12.87 -1.05 -11.45
CA HIS A 7 12.24 -0.97 -12.78
C HIS A 7 12.69 0.27 -13.57
N GLN A 8 12.60 1.46 -12.95
CA GLN A 8 12.85 2.75 -13.61
C GLN A 8 14.33 3.12 -13.57
N ASP A 9 14.98 3.03 -12.40
CA ASP A 9 16.37 3.48 -12.25
C ASP A 9 17.36 2.44 -12.81
N LEU A 10 17.11 1.15 -12.57
CA LEU A 10 17.99 0.06 -13.00
C LEU A 10 17.50 -0.69 -14.26
N GLY A 11 16.41 -0.25 -14.87
CA GLY A 11 15.90 -0.78 -16.14
C GLY A 11 15.49 -2.26 -16.12
N ARG A 12 15.23 -2.85 -14.94
CA ARG A 12 14.86 -4.28 -14.84
C ARG A 12 13.38 -4.46 -15.16
N THR A 13 13.10 -5.07 -16.30
CA THR A 13 11.73 -5.22 -16.83
C THR A 13 10.91 -6.34 -16.17
N GLY A 14 11.56 -7.30 -15.50
CA GLY A 14 10.92 -8.45 -14.84
C GLY A 14 10.65 -8.30 -13.35
N VAL A 15 10.63 -7.07 -12.82
CA VAL A 15 10.45 -6.83 -11.37
C VAL A 15 8.99 -7.08 -10.97
N PRO A 16 8.71 -7.99 -10.02
CA PRO A 16 7.34 -8.23 -9.57
C PRO A 16 6.80 -7.03 -8.80
N LEU A 17 5.53 -6.72 -9.06
CA LEU A 17 4.77 -5.72 -8.31
C LEU A 17 4.37 -6.28 -6.93
N TRP A 18 3.96 -5.42 -6.01
CA TRP A 18 3.42 -5.87 -4.73
C TRP A 18 2.15 -6.69 -4.94
N GLY A 19 2.05 -7.82 -4.25
CA GLY A 19 0.92 -8.76 -4.35
C GLY A 19 -0.29 -8.38 -3.48
N TYR A 20 -0.11 -7.48 -2.52
CA TYR A 20 -1.15 -7.00 -1.62
C TYR A 20 -0.80 -5.63 -1.08
N PHE A 21 -1.81 -4.80 -0.80
CA PHE A 21 -1.62 -3.53 -0.11
C PHE A 21 -2.74 -3.29 0.91
N ALA A 22 -2.38 -2.95 2.14
CA ALA A 22 -3.30 -2.41 3.12
C ALA A 22 -2.69 -1.19 3.80
N GLN A 23 -3.52 -0.19 4.07
CA GLN A 23 -3.13 1.01 4.80
C GLN A 23 -4.17 1.27 5.89
N ILE A 24 -3.71 1.43 7.12
CA ILE A 24 -4.51 1.95 8.23
C ILE A 24 -4.13 3.43 8.38
N SER A 25 -5.12 4.33 8.35
CA SER A 25 -4.89 5.77 8.38
C SER A 25 -6.06 6.47 9.02
N ASP A 26 -5.80 7.45 9.88
CA ASP A 26 -6.79 8.36 10.45
C ASP A 26 -7.05 9.59 9.56
N SER A 27 -6.17 9.85 8.60
CA SER A 27 -6.32 10.94 7.64
C SER A 27 -7.43 10.64 6.62
N THR A 28 -8.44 11.50 6.55
CA THR A 28 -9.33 11.58 5.39
C THR A 28 -8.53 12.09 4.19
N THR A 29 -8.87 11.63 2.98
CA THR A 29 -8.30 12.12 1.72
C THR A 29 -8.59 13.61 1.54
N SER A 30 -7.75 14.46 2.11
CA SER A 30 -7.85 15.91 1.98
C SER A 30 -6.51 16.45 1.48
N TYR A 31 -6.54 17.02 0.26
CA TYR A 31 -5.46 17.80 -0.37
C TYR A 31 -4.08 17.14 -0.49
N GLY A 32 -3.96 16.05 -1.26
CA GLY A 32 -2.67 15.64 -1.84
C GLY A 32 -1.57 15.22 -0.85
N SER A 33 -1.93 14.84 0.38
CA SER A 33 -1.00 14.26 1.34
C SER A 33 -0.50 12.89 0.87
N TYR A 34 0.82 12.68 0.87
CA TYR A 34 1.43 11.37 0.57
C TYR A 34 0.93 10.27 1.50
N SER A 35 0.60 10.63 2.75
CA SER A 35 0.09 9.72 3.77
C SER A 35 -1.37 9.32 3.52
N GLY A 36 -2.17 10.17 2.85
CA GLY A 36 -3.56 9.88 2.48
C GLY A 36 -3.73 9.47 1.01
N ALA A 37 -2.64 9.33 0.25
CA ALA A 37 -2.69 9.07 -1.17
C ALA A 37 -3.45 7.78 -1.50
N VAL A 38 -4.51 7.95 -2.32
CA VAL A 38 -5.34 6.84 -2.79
C VAL A 38 -4.49 5.76 -3.45
N PRO A 39 -4.89 4.47 -3.39
CA PRO A 39 -4.08 3.38 -3.90
C PRO A 39 -3.79 3.49 -5.41
N ASN A 40 -4.55 4.29 -6.15
CA ASN A 40 -4.31 4.57 -7.57
C ASN A 40 -2.99 5.27 -7.84
N GLU A 41 -2.47 6.11 -6.93
CA GLU A 41 -1.12 6.67 -7.09
C GLU A 41 -0.07 5.55 -7.05
N LYS A 42 -0.27 4.54 -6.20
CA LYS A 42 0.67 3.41 -6.07
C LYS A 42 0.66 2.51 -7.32
N ILE A 43 -0.39 2.58 -8.15
CA ILE A 43 -0.46 1.94 -9.47
C ILE A 43 0.34 2.75 -10.50
N THR A 44 0.16 4.07 -10.56
CA THR A 44 0.90 4.92 -11.53
C THR A 44 2.40 4.92 -11.27
N TRP A 45 2.82 4.80 -10.00
CA TRP A 45 4.22 4.60 -9.63
C TRP A 45 4.77 3.20 -9.95
N GLY A 46 3.97 2.30 -10.51
CA GLY A 46 4.39 0.94 -10.84
C GLY A 46 4.74 0.11 -9.60
N LYS A 47 4.07 0.35 -8.46
CA LYS A 47 4.24 -0.48 -7.24
C LYS A 47 3.18 -1.57 -7.14
N LEU A 48 1.98 -1.31 -7.64
CA LEU A 48 0.82 -2.22 -7.62
C LEU A 48 0.30 -2.43 -9.05
N ALA A 49 -0.24 -3.61 -9.33
CA ALA A 49 -1.07 -3.81 -10.51
C ALA A 49 -2.47 -3.23 -10.26
N GLY A 50 -3.19 -2.88 -11.34
CA GLY A 50 -4.60 -2.48 -11.23
C GLY A 50 -5.47 -3.53 -10.53
N SER A 51 -5.16 -4.81 -10.76
CA SER A 51 -5.82 -5.98 -10.18
C SER A 51 -5.32 -6.34 -8.77
N THR A 52 -4.23 -5.76 -8.28
CA THR A 52 -3.71 -6.10 -6.94
C THR A 52 -4.76 -5.75 -5.86
N PRO A 53 -5.10 -6.69 -4.94
CA PRO A 53 -5.96 -6.40 -3.81
C PRO A 53 -5.39 -5.28 -2.95
N LYS A 54 -6.20 -4.24 -2.74
CA LYS A 54 -5.78 -3.02 -2.05
C LYS A 54 -6.89 -2.47 -1.19
N PHE A 55 -6.61 -2.25 0.09
CA PHE A 55 -7.58 -1.82 1.10
C PHE A 55 -7.08 -0.62 1.90
N ILE A 56 -7.99 0.28 2.28
CA ILE A 56 -7.72 1.35 3.22
C ILE A 56 -8.70 1.16 4.38
N VAL A 57 -8.18 1.19 5.60
CA VAL A 57 -8.96 1.18 6.83
C VAL A 57 -8.80 2.56 7.48
N GLU A 58 -9.88 3.33 7.48
CA GLU A 58 -9.91 4.66 8.08
C GLU A 58 -10.06 4.56 9.61
N SER A 59 -8.94 4.45 10.32
CA SER A 59 -8.92 4.27 11.78
C SER A 59 -7.51 4.45 12.36
N ASP A 60 -7.42 4.47 13.68
CA ASP A 60 -6.16 4.46 14.42
C ASP A 60 -5.48 3.09 14.34
N ALA A 61 -4.20 3.07 13.97
CA ALA A 61 -3.41 1.85 13.86
C ALA A 61 -3.26 1.09 15.18
N THR A 62 -3.24 1.79 16.32
CA THR A 62 -3.16 1.18 17.66
C THR A 62 -4.40 0.36 18.01
N ILE A 63 -5.54 0.63 17.37
CA ILE A 63 -6.78 -0.14 17.54
C ILE A 63 -6.84 -1.28 16.51
N VAL A 64 -6.62 -0.98 15.22
CA VAL A 64 -6.87 -1.94 14.14
C VAL A 64 -5.74 -2.95 13.95
N ALA A 65 -4.47 -2.53 14.06
CA ALA A 65 -3.35 -3.43 13.79
C ALA A 65 -3.33 -4.66 14.72
N PRO A 66 -3.57 -4.55 16.05
CA PRO A 66 -3.68 -5.71 16.92
C PRO A 66 -4.79 -6.70 16.51
N LEU A 67 -5.95 -6.20 16.06
CA LEU A 67 -7.06 -7.04 15.61
C LEU A 67 -6.71 -7.82 14.35
N ILE A 68 -6.10 -7.16 13.36
CA ILE A 68 -5.65 -7.81 12.13
C ILE A 68 -4.58 -8.86 12.44
N PHE A 69 -3.59 -8.53 13.28
CA PHE A 69 -2.53 -9.47 13.62
C PHE A 69 -3.04 -10.67 14.42
N ASN A 70 -3.99 -10.48 15.34
CA ASN A 70 -4.65 -11.60 16.01
C ASN A 70 -5.33 -12.52 14.98
N TRP A 71 -6.13 -11.95 14.08
CA TRP A 71 -6.85 -12.73 13.07
C TRP A 71 -5.93 -13.48 12.09
N VAL A 72 -4.89 -12.81 11.59
CA VAL A 72 -4.03 -13.35 10.52
C VAL A 72 -2.93 -14.26 11.08
N LEU A 73 -2.35 -13.93 12.24
CA LEU A 73 -1.21 -14.63 12.81
C LEU A 73 -1.60 -15.59 13.93
N GLY A 74 -2.84 -15.55 14.43
CA GLY A 74 -3.37 -16.48 15.43
C GLY A 74 -2.74 -16.32 16.83
N ASN A 75 -2.46 -15.09 17.25
CA ASN A 75 -1.94 -14.80 18.59
C ASN A 75 -3.05 -14.81 19.65
#